data_AF-S4R2F2-F1
#
_entry.id   AF-S4R2F2-F1
#
_cell.length_a   1.000
_cell.length_b   1.000
_cell.length_c   1.000
_cell.angle_alpha   90.00
_cell.angle_beta   90.00
_cell.angle_gamma   90.00
#
_symmetry.space_group_name_H-M   'P 1'
#
loop_
_entity.id
_entity.type
_entity.pdbx_description
1 polymer ?
#
loop_
_entity_poly.entity_id
_entity_poly.type
_entity_poly.pdbx_seq_one_letter_code
_entity_poly.pdbx_strand_id
1 'polypeptide(L)'
;MMLSRPKPGESEVDLLRFQSQFLEAGAAPAVQLVKGSRRHGDAPPDRLPPQDHRDVVMLDNLPDLPPALLPAPAKRARPSPGHPLPHDEDPEERLNRHDQHITAVLSKIVERDTSSVTVTLPVPSGVAFPPVFHRSQERQKQPASWEESWLPQTKSSHRKGAQEQGG
;
A
#
# COMPACT_ATOMS: atom_id res chain seq x y z
N MET A 1 -33.20 19.12 -7.04
CA MET A 1 -32.95 18.09 -8.08
C MET A 1 -31.45 18.03 -8.29
N MET A 2 -30.80 16.88 -8.11
CA MET A 2 -29.36 16.74 -8.38
C MET A 2 -29.18 16.50 -9.89
N LEU A 3 -28.36 17.31 -10.56
CA LEU A 3 -28.05 17.09 -11.98
C LEU A 3 -27.38 15.72 -12.14
N SER A 4 -27.86 14.93 -13.09
CA SER A 4 -27.31 13.60 -13.38
C SER A 4 -25.85 13.71 -13.84
N ARG A 5 -25.02 12.72 -13.47
CA ARG A 5 -23.61 12.68 -13.89
C ARG A 5 -23.52 12.63 -15.43
N PRO A 6 -22.59 13.39 -16.04
CA PRO A 6 -22.34 13.29 -17.47
C PRO A 6 -22.00 11.85 -17.87
N LYS A 7 -22.52 11.41 -19.02
CA LYS A 7 -22.30 10.05 -19.53
C LYS A 7 -20.92 9.93 -20.19
N PRO A 8 -20.33 8.72 -20.22
CA PRO A 8 -19.16 8.48 -21.05
C PRO A 8 -19.51 8.72 -22.53
N GLY A 9 -18.78 9.59 -23.22
CA GLY A 9 -18.99 9.91 -24.65
C GLY A 9 -19.61 11.28 -24.95
N GLU A 10 -19.94 12.08 -23.94
CA GLU A 10 -20.34 13.49 -24.12
C GLU A 10 -19.15 14.35 -24.61
N SER A 11 -19.42 15.36 -25.44
CA SER A 11 -18.38 16.26 -25.94
C SER A 11 -17.92 17.26 -24.87
N GLU A 12 -16.75 17.85 -25.04
CA GLU A 12 -16.25 18.89 -24.12
C GLU A 12 -17.24 20.04 -23.92
N VAL A 13 -17.91 20.46 -25.01
CA VAL A 13 -18.92 21.53 -24.98
C VAL A 13 -20.11 21.14 -24.11
N ASP A 14 -20.53 19.87 -24.17
CA ASP A 14 -21.61 19.36 -23.33
C ASP A 14 -21.21 19.33 -21.85
N LEU A 15 -19.98 18.93 -21.54
CA LEU A 15 -19.44 18.93 -20.18
C LEU A 15 -19.43 20.34 -19.56
N LEU A 16 -19.01 21.34 -20.33
CA LEU A 16 -19.00 22.74 -19.87
C LEU A 16 -20.41 23.27 -19.63
N ARG A 17 -21.38 22.92 -20.48
CA ARG A 17 -22.79 23.28 -20.27
C ARG A 17 -23.34 22.69 -18.97
N PHE A 18 -23.07 21.41 -18.69
CA PHE A 18 -23.50 20.77 -17.45
C PHE A 18 -22.87 21.41 -16.21
N GLN A 19 -21.60 21.85 -16.31
CA GLN A 19 -20.93 22.55 -15.23
C GLN A 19 -21.59 23.91 -14.94
N SER A 20 -21.84 24.73 -15.96
CA SER A 20 -22.51 26.02 -15.78
C SER A 20 -23.90 25.83 -15.17
N GLN A 21 -24.67 24.86 -15.67
CA GLN A 21 -25.98 24.53 -15.12
C GLN A 21 -25.91 24.06 -13.66
N PHE A 22 -24.86 23.33 -13.28
CA PHE A 22 -24.63 22.89 -11.90
C PHE A 22 -24.36 24.06 -10.96
N LEU A 23 -23.55 25.03 -11.39
CA LEU A 23 -23.24 26.24 -10.62
C LEU A 23 -24.48 27.14 -10.48
N GLU A 24 -25.21 27.38 -11.58
CA GLU A 24 -26.42 28.21 -11.60
C GLU A 24 -27.56 27.59 -10.76
N ALA A 25 -27.69 26.27 -10.77
CA ALA A 25 -28.73 25.59 -9.99
C ALA A 25 -28.52 25.72 -8.48
N GLY A 26 -27.36 26.20 -8.01
CA GLY A 26 -27.05 26.40 -6.60
C GLY A 26 -27.22 25.13 -5.75
N ALA A 27 -27.15 23.96 -6.40
CA ALA A 27 -27.40 22.69 -5.73
C ALA A 27 -26.30 22.43 -4.70
N ALA A 28 -26.69 22.05 -3.49
CA ALA A 28 -25.73 21.73 -2.43
C ALA A 28 -24.76 20.64 -2.92
N PRO A 29 -23.44 20.88 -2.90
CA PRO A 29 -22.47 19.92 -3.41
C PRO A 29 -22.54 18.63 -2.57
N ALA A 30 -22.49 17.48 -3.23
CA ALA A 30 -22.53 16.17 -2.57
C ALA A 30 -21.34 15.92 -1.63
N VAL A 31 -20.24 16.66 -1.84
CA VAL A 31 -19.05 16.64 -0.99
C VAL A 31 -18.67 18.09 -0.68
N GLN A 32 -18.81 18.48 0.59
CA GLN A 32 -18.20 19.70 1.10
C GLN A 32 -16.76 19.38 1.51
N LEU A 33 -15.79 19.93 0.79
CA LEU A 33 -14.39 19.87 1.18
C LEU A 33 -14.18 20.82 2.35
N VAL A 34 -14.48 20.34 3.57
CA VAL A 34 -14.06 21.04 4.78
C VAL A 34 -12.56 20.84 4.89
N LYS A 35 -11.78 21.90 4.67
CA LYS A 35 -10.34 21.88 4.96
C LYS A 35 -10.20 21.60 6.44
N GLY A 36 -9.82 20.37 6.78
CA GLY A 36 -9.82 19.85 8.15
C GLY A 36 -9.12 20.83 9.08
N SER A 37 -9.90 21.43 9.98
CA SER A 37 -9.37 22.20 11.09
C SER A 37 -8.66 21.23 12.03
N ARG A 38 -7.35 21.03 11.83
CA ARG A 38 -6.50 20.58 12.92
C ARG A 38 -6.22 21.76 13.82
N ARG A 39 -7.21 22.27 14.55
CA ARG A 39 -7.02 22.84 15.89
C ARG A 39 -8.31 22.72 16.70
N HIS A 40 -8.14 22.01 17.81
CA HIS A 40 -8.97 21.92 19.00
C HIS A 40 -9.47 23.31 19.47
N GLY A 41 -10.75 23.41 19.86
CA GLY A 41 -11.27 24.55 20.62
C GLY A 41 -12.72 24.89 20.29
N ASP A 42 -13.61 24.55 21.21
CA ASP A 42 -15.03 24.86 21.29
C ASP A 42 -15.33 26.37 21.19
N ALA A 43 -16.17 26.79 20.23
CA ALA A 43 -16.90 28.07 20.26
C ALA A 43 -18.03 28.12 19.20
N PRO A 44 -19.20 28.75 19.52
CA PRO A 44 -20.42 28.68 18.72
C PRO A 44 -20.42 29.57 17.45
N PRO A 45 -21.32 29.29 16.48
CA PRO A 45 -21.25 29.78 15.11
C PRO A 45 -22.01 31.09 14.96
N ASP A 46 -21.48 32.21 15.45
CA ASP A 46 -22.03 33.50 15.07
C ASP A 46 -20.98 34.60 15.05
N ARG A 47 -20.10 34.50 14.05
CA ARG A 47 -19.32 35.65 13.60
C ARG A 47 -18.95 35.40 12.15
N LEU A 48 -19.48 36.25 11.26
CA LEU A 48 -18.93 36.44 9.92
C LEU A 48 -17.41 36.50 10.05
N PRO A 49 -16.65 35.66 9.33
CA PRO A 49 -15.22 35.60 9.54
C PRO A 49 -14.66 37.01 9.30
N PRO A 50 -13.75 37.50 10.16
CA PRO A 50 -12.99 38.70 9.85
C PRO A 50 -12.43 38.53 8.45
N GLN A 51 -12.41 39.58 7.62
CA GLN A 51 -11.57 39.58 6.43
C GLN A 51 -10.13 39.41 6.93
N ASP A 52 -9.78 38.14 7.03
CA ASP A 52 -8.52 37.60 7.42
C ASP A 52 -7.55 38.24 6.44
N HIS A 53 -6.60 39.02 6.95
CA HIS A 53 -5.49 39.63 6.23
C HIS A 53 -4.61 38.50 5.67
N ARG A 54 -5.19 37.70 4.79
CA ARG A 54 -4.50 36.64 4.08
C ARG A 54 -3.68 37.36 3.04
N ASP A 55 -2.41 36.98 2.98
CA ASP A 55 -1.53 37.37 1.90
C ASP A 55 -2.02 36.64 0.63
N VAL A 56 -3.04 37.23 -0.02
CA VAL A 56 -3.62 36.71 -1.25
C VAL A 56 -2.89 37.38 -2.40
N VAL A 57 -1.96 36.66 -3.03
CA VAL A 57 -1.31 37.10 -4.25
C VAL A 57 -2.29 36.97 -5.43
N MET A 58 -2.58 38.08 -6.10
CA MET A 58 -3.37 38.07 -7.33
C MET A 58 -2.49 37.57 -8.48
N LEU A 59 -2.97 36.55 -9.20
CA LEU A 59 -2.21 35.93 -10.29
C LEU A 59 -2.25 36.75 -11.59
N ASP A 60 -3.02 37.84 -11.60
CA ASP A 60 -3.23 38.74 -12.74
C ASP A 60 -1.92 39.36 -13.28
N ASN A 61 -0.86 39.37 -12.46
CA ASN A 61 0.46 39.90 -12.81
C ASN A 61 1.52 38.83 -13.09
N LEU A 62 1.12 37.55 -13.17
CA LEU A 62 2.04 36.47 -13.55
C LEU A 62 2.00 36.27 -15.07
N PRO A 63 3.14 35.99 -15.71
CA PRO A 63 3.14 35.66 -17.13
C PRO A 63 2.39 34.34 -17.37
N ASP A 64 1.50 34.32 -18.36
CA ASP A 64 0.78 33.12 -18.80
C ASP A 64 1.71 32.03 -19.40
N LEU A 65 2.95 32.40 -19.72
CA LEU A 65 3.94 31.50 -20.29
C LEU A 65 4.78 30.86 -19.16
N PRO A 66 4.94 29.52 -19.15
CA PRO A 66 5.80 28.87 -18.17
C PRO A 66 7.25 29.39 -18.29
N PRO A 67 7.98 29.51 -17.17
CA PRO A 67 9.37 29.95 -17.20
C PRO A 67 10.21 29.00 -18.06
N ALA A 68 11.19 29.56 -18.78
CA ALA A 68 12.05 28.79 -19.67
C ALA A 68 12.74 27.65 -18.91
N LEU A 69 12.51 26.41 -19.34
CA LEU A 69 13.11 25.21 -18.76
C LEU A 69 14.58 25.12 -19.20
N LEU A 70 15.44 25.90 -18.56
CA LEU A 70 16.88 25.72 -18.68
C LEU A 70 17.24 24.33 -18.11
N PRO A 71 18.21 23.62 -18.70
CA PRO A 71 18.67 22.35 -18.18
C PRO A 71 19.01 22.48 -16.71
N ALA A 72 18.40 21.62 -15.89
CA ALA A 72 18.66 21.62 -14.46
C ALA A 72 20.18 21.47 -14.22
N PRO A 73 20.76 22.22 -13.27
CA PRO A 73 22.17 22.04 -12.93
C PRO A 73 22.42 20.57 -12.60
N ALA A 74 23.53 20.04 -13.14
CA ALA A 74 23.87 18.64 -12.98
C ALA A 74 23.78 18.25 -11.50
N LYS A 75 22.99 17.20 -11.23
CA LYS A 75 22.74 16.68 -9.89
C LYS A 75 24.10 16.50 -9.21
N ARG A 76 24.35 17.24 -8.13
CA ARG A 76 25.54 17.09 -7.27
C ARG A 76 25.43 15.78 -6.48
N ALA A 77 25.40 14.65 -7.18
CA ALA A 77 25.75 13.39 -6.56
C ALA A 77 27.23 13.50 -6.22
N ARG A 78 27.55 13.54 -4.92
CA ARG A 78 28.93 13.43 -4.45
C ARG A 78 29.43 12.09 -5.00
N PRO A 79 30.39 12.05 -5.93
CA PRO A 79 31.00 10.77 -6.28
C PRO A 79 31.64 10.26 -4.99
N SER A 80 31.28 9.04 -4.58
CA SER A 80 31.93 8.40 -3.45
C SER A 80 33.43 8.35 -3.75
N PRO A 81 34.29 8.91 -2.90
CA PRO A 81 35.72 8.85 -3.15
C PRO A 81 36.17 7.41 -2.88
N GLY A 82 36.63 6.73 -3.94
CA GLY A 82 37.47 5.53 -3.78
C GLY A 82 36.82 4.20 -4.14
N HIS A 83 36.48 4.00 -5.41
CA HIS A 83 36.96 2.82 -6.11
C HIS A 83 36.93 3.07 -7.62
N PRO A 84 38.08 3.15 -8.30
CA PRO A 84 38.10 2.93 -9.74
C PRO A 84 37.45 1.57 -9.97
N LEU A 85 36.36 1.53 -10.72
CA LEU A 85 35.78 0.27 -11.15
C LEU A 85 36.84 -0.42 -12.01
N PRO A 86 37.27 -1.64 -11.67
CA PRO A 86 38.05 -2.44 -12.62
C PRO A 86 37.20 -2.54 -13.88
N HIS A 87 37.79 -2.19 -15.03
CA HIS A 87 37.05 -2.07 -16.28
C HIS A 87 36.49 -3.43 -16.78
N ASP A 88 36.87 -4.51 -16.13
CA ASP A 88 36.61 -5.90 -16.47
C ASP A 88 35.85 -6.65 -15.36
N GLU A 89 35.36 -5.96 -14.33
CA GLU A 89 34.59 -6.65 -13.28
C GLU A 89 33.15 -6.90 -13.75
N ASP A 90 32.76 -8.17 -13.75
CA ASP A 90 31.41 -8.58 -14.09
C ASP A 90 30.38 -8.00 -13.09
N PRO A 91 29.31 -7.35 -13.58
CA PRO A 91 28.30 -6.75 -12.71
C PRO A 91 27.55 -7.76 -11.82
N GLU A 92 27.40 -9.01 -12.26
CA GLU A 92 26.74 -10.07 -11.48
C GLU A 92 27.63 -10.52 -10.30
N GLU A 93 28.92 -10.74 -10.54
CA GLU A 93 29.89 -11.01 -9.46
C GLU A 93 29.96 -9.89 -8.42
N ARG A 94 29.99 -8.64 -8.88
CA ARG A 94 29.99 -7.47 -7.99
C ARG A 94 28.75 -7.45 -7.10
N LEU A 95 27.58 -7.70 -7.66
CA LEU A 95 26.32 -7.76 -6.92
C LEU A 95 26.37 -8.87 -5.86
N ASN A 96 26.83 -10.06 -6.24
CA ASN A 96 26.92 -11.22 -5.34
C ASN A 96 27.85 -10.98 -4.13
N ARG A 97 28.94 -10.20 -4.30
CA ARG A 97 29.83 -9.82 -3.18
C ARG A 97 29.12 -8.92 -2.15
N HIS A 98 28.22 -8.05 -2.61
CA HIS A 98 27.55 -7.06 -1.76
C HIS A 98 26.23 -7.60 -1.17
N ASP A 99 25.53 -8.50 -1.88
CA ASP A 99 24.22 -9.02 -1.52
C ASP A 99 24.29 -10.32 -0.69
N GLN A 100 25.09 -10.30 0.38
CA GLN A 100 25.27 -11.45 1.27
C GLN A 100 23.95 -11.99 1.84
N HIS A 101 23.00 -11.09 2.13
CA HIS A 101 21.70 -11.47 2.71
C HIS A 101 20.77 -12.09 1.66
N ILE A 102 20.78 -11.61 0.41
CA ILE A 102 19.96 -12.18 -0.66
C ILE A 102 20.48 -13.58 -1.00
N THR A 103 21.79 -13.72 -1.25
CA THR A 103 22.41 -15.03 -1.53
C THR A 103 22.22 -16.02 -0.37
N ALA A 104 22.30 -15.57 0.89
CA ALA A 104 22.02 -16.41 2.06
C ALA A 104 20.56 -16.86 2.16
N VAL A 105 19.60 -16.02 1.78
CA VAL A 105 18.19 -16.41 1.74
C VAL A 105 17.93 -17.35 0.57
N LEU A 106 18.36 -16.99 -0.64
CA LEU A 106 18.14 -17.77 -1.86
C LEU A 106 18.78 -19.16 -1.78
N SER A 107 19.96 -19.30 -1.18
CA SER A 107 20.60 -20.60 -0.94
C SER A 107 19.84 -21.50 0.04
N LYS A 108 18.97 -20.92 0.88
CA LYS A 108 18.14 -21.66 1.84
C LYS A 108 16.75 -21.99 1.30
N ILE A 109 16.36 -21.41 0.17
CA ILE A 109 15.08 -21.74 -0.47
C ILE A 109 15.23 -23.12 -1.12
N VAL A 110 14.42 -24.06 -0.65
CA VAL A 110 14.31 -25.40 -1.23
C VAL A 110 12.91 -25.53 -1.80
N GLU A 111 12.81 -25.89 -3.08
CA GLU A 111 11.52 -26.18 -3.70
C GLU A 111 10.89 -27.41 -3.02
N ARG A 112 9.66 -27.24 -2.54
CA ARG A 112 8.87 -28.31 -1.94
C ARG A 112 7.94 -28.88 -3.01
N ASP A 113 8.01 -30.19 -3.25
CA ASP A 113 7.06 -30.87 -4.12
C ASP A 113 5.66 -30.82 -3.49
N THR A 114 4.72 -30.14 -4.17
CA THR A 114 3.33 -29.99 -3.74
C THR A 114 2.35 -30.89 -4.50
N SER A 115 2.85 -31.79 -5.36
CA SER A 115 2.01 -32.65 -6.23
C SER A 115 1.02 -33.53 -5.46
N SER A 116 1.36 -33.90 -4.22
CA SER A 116 0.56 -34.77 -3.34
C SER A 116 -0.05 -34.05 -2.13
N VAL A 117 0.06 -32.71 -2.06
CA VAL A 117 -0.47 -31.94 -0.94
C VAL A 117 -1.97 -31.73 -1.13
N THR A 118 -2.78 -32.30 -0.24
CA THR A 118 -4.23 -32.09 -0.23
C THR A 118 -4.56 -30.63 0.03
N VAL A 119 -5.24 -29.98 -0.92
CA VAL A 119 -5.73 -28.60 -0.76
C VAL A 119 -7.05 -28.61 0.00
N THR A 120 -7.09 -27.99 1.17
CA THR A 120 -8.34 -27.73 1.91
C THR A 120 -9.01 -26.48 1.37
N LEU A 121 -10.08 -26.67 0.61
CA LEU A 121 -10.91 -25.57 0.16
C LEU A 121 -11.90 -25.17 1.26
N PRO A 122 -12.17 -23.87 1.44
CA PRO A 122 -13.22 -23.43 2.34
C PRO A 122 -14.58 -23.94 1.83
N VAL A 123 -15.42 -24.39 2.75
CA VAL A 123 -16.81 -24.77 2.44
C VAL A 123 -17.55 -23.49 2.00
N PRO A 124 -18.24 -23.47 0.85
CA PRO A 124 -19.04 -22.33 0.45
C PRO A 124 -20.07 -21.96 1.52
N SER A 125 -19.94 -20.78 2.12
CA SER A 125 -20.90 -20.25 3.07
C SER A 125 -21.91 -19.36 2.36
N GLY A 126 -23.21 -19.52 2.66
CA GLY A 126 -24.27 -18.63 2.15
C GLY A 126 -24.27 -17.22 2.77
N VAL A 127 -23.29 -16.91 3.61
CA VAL A 127 -23.11 -15.60 4.27
C VAL A 127 -21.80 -14.98 3.80
N ALA A 128 -21.81 -13.66 3.58
CA ALA A 128 -20.66 -12.92 3.05
C ALA A 128 -19.48 -12.83 4.05
N PHE A 129 -19.78 -12.83 5.35
CA PHE A 129 -18.79 -12.76 6.42
C PHE A 129 -19.18 -13.73 7.55
N PRO A 130 -18.19 -14.34 8.22
CA PRO A 130 -18.43 -15.04 9.47
C PRO A 130 -19.11 -14.10 10.50
N PRO A 131 -19.93 -14.62 11.42
CA PRO A 131 -20.51 -13.80 12.47
C PRO A 131 -19.41 -13.11 13.28
N VAL A 132 -19.55 -11.80 13.47
CA VAL A 132 -18.62 -11.00 14.26
C VAL A 132 -18.86 -11.28 15.74
N PHE A 133 -17.91 -11.92 16.40
CA PHE A 133 -17.92 -12.10 17.85
C PHE A 133 -17.27 -10.88 18.50
N HIS A 134 -18.07 -10.06 19.16
CA HIS A 134 -17.55 -8.98 19.99
C HIS A 134 -17.08 -9.57 21.32
N ARG A 135 -15.87 -9.20 21.77
CA ARG A 135 -15.29 -9.66 23.04
C ARG A 135 -16.19 -9.42 24.26
N SER A 136 -17.13 -8.47 24.18
CA SER A 136 -18.11 -8.15 25.23
C SER A 136 -19.36 -9.05 25.23
N GLN A 137 -19.55 -9.88 24.20
CA GLN A 137 -20.63 -10.86 24.18
C GLN A 137 -20.13 -12.18 24.79
N GLU A 138 -20.04 -12.20 26.11
CA GLU A 138 -19.91 -13.45 26.85
C GLU A 138 -21.22 -14.24 26.67
N ARG A 139 -21.27 -15.12 25.67
CA ARG A 139 -22.28 -16.19 25.68
C ARG A 139 -21.89 -17.14 26.79
N GLN A 140 -22.56 -16.99 27.92
CA GLN A 140 -22.66 -18.02 28.96
C GLN A 140 -23.21 -19.31 28.32
N LYS A 141 -22.34 -20.18 27.79
CA LYS A 141 -22.51 -21.65 27.80
C LYS A 141 -21.31 -22.44 27.26
N GLN A 142 -20.65 -23.07 28.23
CA GLN A 142 -19.87 -24.31 28.28
C GLN A 142 -18.50 -24.43 27.58
N PRO A 143 -17.47 -24.92 28.31
CA PRO A 143 -16.15 -25.20 27.76
C PRO A 143 -16.20 -26.51 26.95
N ALA A 144 -16.08 -26.42 25.63
CA ALA A 144 -15.69 -27.56 24.83
C ALA A 144 -14.17 -27.75 24.99
N SER A 145 -13.82 -28.91 25.52
CA SER A 145 -12.47 -29.49 25.61
C SER A 145 -11.63 -29.14 24.38
N TRP A 146 -10.57 -28.36 24.60
CA TRP A 146 -9.46 -28.21 23.68
C TRP A 146 -8.29 -28.98 24.30
N GLU A 147 -8.25 -30.31 24.16
CA GLU A 147 -7.00 -31.01 24.40
C GLU A 147 -6.08 -30.86 23.19
N GLU A 148 -4.97 -30.18 23.47
CA GLU A 148 -3.71 -30.13 22.74
C GLU A 148 -3.37 -31.39 21.94
N SER A 149 -2.97 -31.19 20.68
CA SER A 149 -1.95 -32.03 20.05
C SER A 149 -1.28 -31.28 18.91
N TRP A 150 -0.40 -30.33 19.27
CA TRP A 150 0.57 -29.73 18.36
C TRP A 150 1.98 -30.12 18.79
N LEU A 151 2.34 -31.38 18.58
CA LEU A 151 3.74 -31.81 18.56
C LEU A 151 3.96 -32.74 17.35
N PRO A 152 4.84 -32.39 16.41
CA PRO A 152 5.25 -33.32 15.36
C PRO A 152 6.15 -34.42 15.95
N GLN A 153 5.75 -35.67 15.75
CA GLN A 153 6.50 -36.86 16.14
C GLN A 153 7.73 -37.02 15.20
N THR A 154 8.93 -36.72 15.68
CA THR A 154 10.16 -37.03 14.95
C THR A 154 10.47 -38.52 15.06
N LYS A 155 10.21 -39.30 14.00
CA LYS A 155 10.66 -40.70 13.92
C LYS A 155 12.13 -40.71 13.49
N SER A 156 13.04 -40.87 14.44
CA SER A 156 14.45 -41.16 14.17
C SER A 156 14.58 -42.61 13.71
N SER A 157 14.92 -42.82 12.44
CA SER A 157 15.20 -44.14 11.88
C SER A 157 16.70 -44.27 11.67
N HIS A 158 17.39 -44.93 12.61
CA HIS A 158 18.77 -45.34 12.44
C HIS A 158 18.80 -46.64 11.61
N ARG A 159 19.21 -46.54 10.33
CA ARG A 159 19.62 -47.71 9.54
C ARG A 159 21.14 -47.87 9.65
N LYS A 160 21.54 -49.03 10.14
CA LYS A 160 22.91 -49.54 10.20
C LYS A 160 23.51 -49.69 8.81
N GLY A 161 24.82 -49.45 8.69
CA GLY A 161 25.62 -49.86 7.55
C GLY A 161 27.12 -49.76 7.86
N ALA A 162 27.86 -50.78 7.41
CA ALA A 162 29.31 -50.89 7.34
C ALA A 162 30.07 -51.30 8.62
N GLN A 163 30.27 -52.61 8.77
CA GLN A 163 31.57 -53.13 9.17
C GLN A 163 31.93 -54.26 8.22
N GLU A 164 32.73 -53.94 7.21
CA GLU A 164 33.43 -54.90 6.37
C GLU A 164 34.90 -54.45 6.26
N GLN A 165 35.79 -55.41 6.54
CA GLN A 165 37.19 -55.55 6.13
C GLN A 165 38.32 -54.88 6.92
N GLY A 166 39.28 -55.74 7.28
CA GLY A 166 40.65 -55.38 7.64
C GLY A 166 41.33 -56.36 8.60
N GLY A 167 41.67 -57.57 8.13
CA GLY A 167 42.47 -58.56 8.87
C GLY A 167 42.75 -59.79 8.03
#